data_AF-A0A0Q9TJT6-F1
#
_entry.id   AF-A0A0Q9TJT6-F1
#
_cell.length_a   1.000
_cell.length_b   1.000
_cell.length_c   1.000
_cell.angle_alpha   90.00
_cell.angle_beta   90.00
_cell.angle_gamma   90.00
#
_symmetry.space_group_name_H-M   'P 1'
#
loop_
_entity.id
_entity.type
_entity.pdbx_description
1 polymer ?
#
loop_
_entity_poly.entity_id
_entity_poly.type
_entity_poly.pdbx_seq_one_letter_code
_entity_poly.pdbx_strand_id
1 'polypeptide(L)'
;MVALLEELTRVHRESRGHGALTDRELMARVPAYGTGAHAERTLRNDKRALRDRGLVVTNVPLEREQYLKGIKRAPLLEKAPEWHLTLEEHNALRAVREDLRRRSVPVGPTETKAPSRRGNRVDEALRIVRLLEEHEDLVEVEVVAACFGVGVQQARRWLSELADGFDPVGLEYGRDADDVAAQDITGARLRRTSADWQQPLAGTGSDLLGLFPYSRTEVEERLALLEEYGDAVERGQVAQPVSRAVLDRVAWKLTAWRDHLTAAT
;
A
#
# COMPACT_ATOMS: atom_id res chain seq x y z
N MET A 1 -12.62 1.10 4.90
CA MET A 1 -11.98 1.35 3.59
C MET A 1 -10.92 0.35 3.18
N VAL A 2 -9.81 0.17 3.92
CA VAL A 2 -8.79 -0.84 3.54
C VAL A 2 -9.42 -2.23 3.51
N ALA A 3 -10.20 -2.59 4.53
CA ALA A 3 -11.04 -3.80 4.55
C ALA A 3 -12.00 -3.93 3.36
N LEU A 4 -12.54 -2.80 2.86
CA LEU A 4 -13.40 -2.82 1.66
C LEU A 4 -12.60 -3.17 0.41
N LEU A 5 -11.40 -2.60 0.28
CA LEU A 5 -10.53 -2.84 -0.86
C LEU A 5 -9.95 -4.27 -0.84
N GLU A 6 -9.60 -4.78 0.33
CA GLU A 6 -9.21 -6.17 0.56
C GLU A 6 -10.33 -7.14 0.15
N GLU A 7 -11.56 -6.92 0.64
CA GLU A 7 -12.71 -7.78 0.31
C GLU A 7 -13.03 -7.77 -1.19
N LEU A 8 -12.98 -6.60 -1.85
CA LEU A 8 -13.16 -6.50 -3.29
C LEU A 8 -12.05 -7.22 -4.07
N THR A 9 -10.82 -7.21 -3.56
CA THR A 9 -9.69 -7.96 -4.14
C THR A 9 -9.87 -9.46 -3.99
N ARG A 10 -10.30 -9.91 -2.81
CA ARG A 10 -10.63 -11.32 -2.55
C ARG A 10 -11.70 -11.81 -3.52
N VAL A 11 -12.81 -11.09 -3.64
CA VAL A 11 -13.89 -11.45 -4.57
C VAL A 11 -13.42 -11.43 -6.02
N HIS A 12 -12.60 -10.46 -6.42
CA HIS A 12 -12.02 -10.42 -7.75
C HIS A 12 -11.19 -11.69 -8.05
N ARG A 13 -10.35 -12.15 -7.12
CA ARG A 13 -9.57 -13.40 -7.28
C ARG A 13 -10.48 -14.63 -7.37
N GLU A 14 -11.44 -14.76 -6.45
CA GLU A 14 -12.38 -15.90 -6.39
C GLU A 14 -13.25 -16.02 -7.66
N SER A 15 -13.61 -14.88 -8.24
CA SER A 15 -14.48 -14.78 -9.43
C SER A 15 -13.73 -14.63 -10.75
N ARG A 16 -12.38 -14.74 -10.74
CA ARG A 16 -11.53 -14.53 -11.92
C ARG A 16 -11.79 -13.20 -12.63
N GLY A 17 -12.01 -12.14 -11.86
CA GLY A 17 -12.14 -10.77 -12.35
C GLY A 17 -13.56 -10.26 -12.62
N HIS A 18 -14.56 -11.12 -12.49
CA HIS A 18 -15.95 -10.77 -12.83
C HIS A 18 -16.80 -10.30 -11.65
N GLY A 19 -16.37 -10.57 -10.42
CA GLY A 19 -17.15 -10.35 -9.21
C GLY A 19 -17.40 -8.88 -8.90
N ALA A 20 -18.68 -8.54 -8.73
CA ALA A 20 -19.15 -7.27 -8.21
C ALA A 20 -20.03 -7.52 -6.99
N LEU A 21 -20.00 -6.62 -6.01
CA LEU A 21 -20.79 -6.69 -4.79
C LEU A 21 -21.75 -5.49 -4.69
N THR A 22 -22.95 -5.73 -4.21
CA THR A 22 -23.90 -4.70 -3.81
C THR A 22 -23.52 -4.08 -2.47
N ASP A 23 -24.10 -2.92 -2.14
CA ASP A 23 -23.87 -2.26 -0.85
C ASP A 23 -24.31 -3.16 0.31
N ARG A 24 -25.40 -3.91 0.15
CA ARG A 24 -25.88 -4.87 1.15
C ARG A 24 -24.87 -5.99 1.39
N GLU A 25 -24.28 -6.54 0.34
CA GLU A 25 -23.28 -7.61 0.46
C GLU A 25 -22.00 -7.09 1.11
N LEU A 26 -21.55 -5.88 0.76
CA LEU A 26 -20.38 -5.26 1.39
C LEU A 26 -20.57 -5.03 2.87
N MET A 27 -21.74 -4.50 3.25
CA MET A 27 -22.11 -4.30 4.66
C MET A 27 -22.12 -5.62 5.44
N ALA A 28 -22.50 -6.73 4.80
CA ALA A 28 -22.49 -8.05 5.41
C ALA A 28 -21.09 -8.68 5.48
N ARG A 29 -20.21 -8.38 4.51
CA ARG A 29 -18.89 -9.00 4.34
C ARG A 29 -17.75 -8.23 5.00
N VAL A 30 -17.94 -6.94 5.29
CA VAL A 30 -16.92 -6.06 5.87
C VAL A 30 -17.37 -5.64 7.28
N PRO A 31 -16.97 -6.39 8.33
CA PRO A 31 -17.45 -6.16 9.70
C PRO A 31 -17.19 -4.74 10.22
N ALA A 32 -16.11 -4.11 9.75
CA ALA A 32 -15.68 -2.77 10.15
C ALA A 32 -16.72 -1.65 9.90
N TYR A 33 -17.73 -1.86 9.03
CA TYR A 33 -18.79 -0.87 8.83
C TYR A 33 -19.89 -0.92 9.90
N GLY A 34 -20.15 -2.07 10.51
CA GLY A 34 -21.26 -2.23 11.46
C GLY A 34 -22.64 -2.14 10.79
N THR A 35 -23.63 -1.55 11.47
CA THR A 35 -25.02 -1.45 10.97
C THR A 35 -25.60 -0.04 11.10
N GLY A 36 -26.64 0.26 10.32
CA GLY A 36 -27.43 1.50 10.40
C GLY A 36 -26.94 2.66 9.51
N ALA A 37 -27.61 3.81 9.65
CA ALA A 37 -27.44 4.96 8.74
C ALA A 37 -26.03 5.59 8.76
N HIS A 38 -25.30 5.48 9.88
CA HIS A 38 -23.91 5.92 9.95
C HIS A 38 -23.02 5.05 9.06
N ALA A 39 -23.19 3.73 9.15
CA ALA A 39 -22.43 2.76 8.38
C ALA A 39 -22.64 2.92 6.86
N GLU A 40 -23.88 3.12 6.43
CA GLU A 40 -24.21 3.41 5.02
C GLU A 40 -23.57 4.72 4.51
N ARG A 41 -23.47 5.74 5.37
CA ARG A 41 -22.79 6.99 5.03
C ARG A 41 -21.28 6.75 4.88
N THR A 42 -20.68 6.00 5.79
CA THR A 42 -19.26 5.65 5.74
C THR A 42 -18.94 4.84 4.50
N LEU A 43 -19.73 3.80 4.18
CA LEU A 43 -19.56 3.02 2.95
C LEU A 43 -19.65 3.90 1.70
N ARG A 44 -20.63 4.80 1.60
CA ARG A 44 -20.75 5.72 0.45
C ARG A 44 -19.53 6.63 0.30
N ASN A 45 -18.99 7.15 1.41
CA ASN A 45 -17.80 7.98 1.41
C ASN A 45 -16.56 7.20 0.99
N ASP A 46 -16.37 5.99 1.53
CA ASP A 46 -15.25 5.11 1.18
C ASP A 46 -15.30 4.71 -0.30
N LYS A 47 -16.46 4.30 -0.81
CA LYS A 47 -16.67 3.97 -2.23
C LYS A 47 -16.29 5.14 -3.14
N ARG A 48 -16.73 6.35 -2.78
CA ARG A 48 -16.40 7.57 -3.53
C ARG A 48 -14.89 7.80 -3.51
N ALA A 49 -14.27 7.73 -2.33
CA ALA A 49 -12.84 7.96 -2.17
C ALA A 49 -11.98 6.96 -2.96
N LEU A 50 -12.36 5.68 -2.98
CA LEU A 50 -11.69 4.64 -3.77
C LEU A 50 -11.91 4.85 -5.28
N ARG A 51 -13.14 5.20 -5.69
CA ARG A 51 -13.48 5.41 -7.11
C ARG A 51 -12.74 6.62 -7.69
N ASP A 52 -12.68 7.71 -6.94
CA ASP A 52 -12.00 8.94 -7.36
C ASP A 52 -10.48 8.72 -7.52
N ARG A 53 -9.94 7.59 -7.05
CA ARG A 53 -8.55 7.12 -7.23
C ARG A 53 -8.40 6.02 -8.28
N GLY A 54 -9.48 5.67 -8.99
CA GLY A 54 -9.46 4.59 -9.97
C GLY A 54 -9.30 3.18 -9.38
N LEU A 55 -9.44 3.00 -8.07
CA LEU A 55 -9.23 1.70 -7.42
C LEU A 55 -10.43 0.75 -7.56
N VAL A 56 -11.60 1.32 -7.82
CA VAL A 56 -12.87 0.60 -7.92
C VAL A 56 -13.72 1.18 -9.03
N VAL A 57 -14.51 0.32 -9.66
CA VAL A 57 -15.54 0.70 -10.62
C VAL A 57 -16.90 0.52 -9.96
N THR A 58 -17.71 1.58 -9.97
CA THR A 58 -19.09 1.56 -9.45
C THR A 58 -20.10 1.43 -10.58
N ASN A 59 -21.34 1.08 -10.24
CA ASN A 59 -22.46 0.93 -11.19
C ASN A 59 -22.32 -0.26 -12.14
N VAL A 60 -21.63 -1.32 -11.69
CA VAL A 60 -21.37 -2.50 -12.51
C VAL A 60 -22.55 -3.48 -12.42
N PRO A 61 -23.15 -3.91 -13.54
CA PRO A 61 -24.20 -4.93 -13.51
C PRO A 61 -23.70 -6.23 -12.87
N LEU A 62 -24.53 -6.85 -12.02
CA LEU A 62 -24.22 -8.18 -11.49
C LEU A 62 -24.55 -9.25 -12.54
N GLU A 63 -23.69 -10.26 -12.72
CA GLU A 63 -23.86 -11.29 -13.76
C GLU A 63 -25.21 -12.02 -13.68
N ARG A 64 -25.65 -12.34 -12.46
CA ARG A 64 -26.91 -13.07 -12.21
C ARG A 64 -28.13 -12.17 -12.09
N GLU A 65 -27.93 -10.89 -11.80
CA GLU A 65 -29.00 -9.91 -11.54
C GLU A 65 -28.63 -8.58 -12.19
N GLN A 66 -28.71 -8.51 -13.52
CA GLN A 66 -28.22 -7.36 -14.30
C GLN A 66 -28.94 -6.02 -13.99
N TYR A 67 -30.13 -6.08 -13.38
CA TYR A 67 -30.85 -4.90 -12.91
C TYR A 67 -30.25 -4.31 -11.62
N LEU A 68 -29.49 -5.12 -10.86
CA LEU A 68 -28.72 -4.64 -9.73
C LEU A 68 -27.37 -4.11 -10.19
N LYS A 69 -26.94 -3.04 -9.51
CA LYS A 69 -25.66 -2.39 -9.74
C LYS A 69 -24.80 -2.51 -8.50
N GLY A 70 -23.61 -3.06 -8.71
CA GLY A 70 -22.60 -3.25 -7.68
C GLY A 70 -21.39 -2.33 -7.86
N ILE A 71 -20.39 -2.65 -7.07
CA ILE A 71 -19.04 -2.14 -7.13
C ILE A 71 -18.09 -3.33 -7.26
N LYS A 72 -17.05 -3.17 -8.07
CA LYS A 72 -15.96 -4.14 -8.17
C LYS A 72 -14.63 -3.42 -8.10
N ARG A 73 -13.58 -4.18 -7.80
CA ARG A 73 -12.20 -3.74 -8.00
C ARG A 73 -11.99 -3.30 -9.45
N ALA A 74 -11.29 -2.19 -9.67
CA ALA A 74 -10.91 -1.79 -11.01
C ALA A 74 -9.90 -2.81 -11.59
N PRO A 75 -9.99 -3.16 -12.88
CA PRO A 75 -8.97 -3.98 -13.50
C PRO A 75 -7.61 -3.27 -13.34
N LEU A 76 -6.66 -3.95 -12.71
CA LEU A 76 -5.29 -3.45 -12.67
C LEU A 76 -4.60 -3.72 -14.01
N LEU A 77 -3.58 -2.90 -14.29
CA LEU A 77 -2.52 -3.32 -15.21
C LEU A 77 -1.73 -4.44 -14.53
N GLU A 78 -1.72 -5.61 -15.15
CA GLU A 78 -0.88 -6.72 -14.69
C GLU A 78 0.57 -6.47 -15.10
N LYS A 79 1.47 -6.53 -14.12
CA LYS A 79 2.91 -6.49 -14.38
C LYS A 79 3.35 -7.88 -14.81
N ALA A 80 4.05 -7.94 -15.93
CA ALA A 80 4.66 -9.19 -16.36
C ALA A 80 5.69 -9.64 -15.29
N PRO A 81 5.77 -10.95 -14.95
CA PRO A 81 6.60 -11.46 -13.86
C PRO A 81 8.05 -10.94 -13.86
N GLU A 82 8.63 -10.74 -15.05
CA GLU A 82 9.98 -10.24 -15.25
C GLU A 82 10.23 -8.83 -14.71
N TRP A 83 9.19 -8.02 -14.55
CA TRP A 83 9.33 -6.67 -14.03
C TRP A 83 9.19 -6.63 -12.50
N HIS A 84 8.78 -7.72 -11.83
CA HIS A 84 8.72 -7.77 -10.37
C HIS A 84 10.12 -7.63 -9.77
N LEU A 85 10.23 -6.84 -8.70
CA LEU A 85 11.49 -6.73 -7.98
C LEU A 85 11.71 -8.00 -7.14
N THR A 86 12.92 -8.55 -7.18
CA THR A 86 13.33 -9.67 -6.34
C THR A 86 13.62 -9.20 -4.90
N LEU A 87 13.81 -10.14 -3.97
CA LEU A 87 14.23 -9.79 -2.60
C LEU A 87 15.55 -9.02 -2.56
N GLU A 88 16.52 -9.41 -3.39
CA GLU A 88 17.80 -8.71 -3.52
C GLU A 88 17.60 -7.26 -3.98
N GLU A 89 16.74 -7.05 -4.96
CA GLU A 89 16.43 -5.73 -5.53
C GLU A 89 15.66 -4.83 -4.53
N HIS A 90 14.77 -5.42 -3.73
CA HIS A 90 14.13 -4.73 -2.62
C HIS A 90 15.13 -4.31 -1.54
N ASN A 91 16.03 -5.22 -1.16
CA ASN A 91 17.08 -4.95 -0.18
C ASN A 91 18.05 -3.87 -0.67
N ALA A 92 18.37 -3.87 -1.96
CA ALA A 92 19.16 -2.83 -2.59
C ALA A 92 18.49 -1.45 -2.47
N LEU A 93 17.21 -1.33 -2.80
CA LEU A 93 16.47 -0.06 -2.65
C LEU A 93 16.41 0.41 -1.18
N ARG A 94 16.23 -0.51 -0.23
CA ARG A 94 16.28 -0.22 1.20
C ARG A 94 17.65 0.32 1.62
N ALA A 95 18.73 -0.37 1.25
CA ALA A 95 20.09 0.07 1.55
C ALA A 95 20.39 1.46 0.95
N VAL A 96 19.94 1.72 -0.29
CA VAL A 96 20.04 3.04 -0.92
C VAL A 96 19.34 4.12 -0.09
N ARG A 97 18.10 3.86 0.38
CA ARG A 97 17.39 4.81 1.26
C ARG A 97 18.13 5.05 2.57
N GLU A 98 18.68 3.99 3.18
CA GLU A 98 19.41 4.06 4.44
C GLU A 98 20.70 4.90 4.31
N ASP A 99 21.49 4.64 3.28
CA ASP A 99 22.72 5.38 2.97
C ASP A 99 22.43 6.87 2.73
N LEU A 100 21.34 7.18 2.02
CA LEU A 100 20.87 8.55 1.78
C LEU A 100 20.11 9.15 2.98
N ARG A 101 19.96 8.40 4.08
CA ARG A 101 19.21 8.80 5.29
C ARG A 101 17.75 9.18 5.02
N ARG A 102 17.14 8.61 3.98
CA ARG A 102 15.76 8.84 3.57
C ARG A 102 14.83 7.77 4.11
N ARG A 103 14.48 7.89 5.39
CA ARG A 103 13.57 6.96 6.08
C ARG A 103 12.08 7.16 5.75
N SER A 104 11.74 8.18 4.98
CA SER A 104 10.36 8.50 4.62
C SER A 104 10.07 8.13 3.18
N VAL A 105 8.88 7.55 2.95
CA VAL A 105 8.32 7.32 1.62
C VAL A 105 7.32 8.44 1.32
N PRO A 106 7.69 9.47 0.51
CA PRO A 106 6.84 10.63 0.30
C PRO A 106 5.64 10.34 -0.61
N VAL A 107 5.68 9.20 -1.31
CA VAL A 107 4.76 8.77 -2.36
C VAL A 107 3.98 7.53 -1.93
N GLY A 108 2.80 7.32 -2.50
CA GLY A 108 1.97 6.15 -2.23
C GLY A 108 1.61 5.40 -3.51
N PRO A 109 0.90 4.27 -3.40
CA PRO A 109 0.51 3.44 -4.55
C PRO A 109 -0.61 4.06 -5.40
N THR A 110 -0.98 5.33 -5.17
CA THR A 110 -1.95 6.07 -5.98
C THR A 110 -1.28 7.28 -6.64
N GLU A 111 -1.76 7.67 -7.82
CA GLU A 111 -1.25 8.84 -8.56
C GLU A 111 -1.69 10.18 -7.95
N THR A 112 -2.44 10.14 -6.85
CA THR A 112 -2.95 11.34 -6.18
C THR A 112 -1.81 12.13 -5.57
N LYS A 113 -1.68 13.41 -5.94
CA LYS A 113 -0.73 14.34 -5.30
C LYS A 113 -0.93 14.33 -3.79
N ALA A 114 0.19 14.39 -3.04
CA ALA A 114 0.16 14.47 -1.58
C ALA A 114 -0.84 15.57 -1.14
N PRO A 115 -1.78 15.25 -0.24
CA PRO A 115 -2.95 16.08 -0.03
C PRO A 115 -2.61 17.42 0.63
N SER A 116 -3.33 18.46 0.19
CA SER A 116 -3.31 19.80 0.79
C SER A 116 -3.90 19.78 2.21
N ARG A 117 -3.07 19.93 3.25
CA ARG A 117 -3.39 20.21 4.69
C ARG A 117 -4.40 19.32 5.43
N ARG A 118 -5.24 18.54 4.76
CA ARG A 118 -6.13 17.49 5.29
C ARG A 118 -5.96 16.29 4.40
N GLY A 119 -5.14 15.34 4.84
CA GLY A 119 -4.92 14.13 4.08
C GLY A 119 -6.20 13.36 3.83
N ASN A 120 -6.31 12.77 2.65
CA ASN A 120 -7.36 11.79 2.44
C ASN A 120 -6.92 10.50 3.12
N ARG A 121 -7.78 9.96 4.00
CA ARG A 121 -7.51 8.75 4.76
C ARG A 121 -7.08 7.56 3.87
N VAL A 122 -7.52 7.51 2.61
CA VAL A 122 -7.10 6.46 1.67
C VAL A 122 -5.59 6.53 1.46
N ASP A 123 -5.10 7.70 1.06
CA ASP A 123 -3.69 7.86 0.71
C ASP A 123 -2.81 7.71 1.95
N GLU A 124 -3.29 8.16 3.12
CA GLU A 124 -2.60 7.94 4.39
C GLU A 124 -2.48 6.44 4.70
N ALA A 125 -3.59 5.70 4.68
CA ALA A 125 -3.57 4.26 4.95
C ALA A 125 -2.68 3.50 3.94
N LEU A 126 -2.78 3.82 2.65
CA LEU A 126 -1.98 3.17 1.62
C LEU A 126 -0.49 3.50 1.70
N ARG A 127 -0.14 4.74 2.08
CA ARG A 127 1.25 5.12 2.36
C ARG A 127 1.78 4.44 3.63
N ILE A 128 0.94 4.23 4.65
CA ILE A 128 1.34 3.47 5.84
C ILE A 128 1.59 2.02 5.45
N VAL A 129 0.69 1.38 4.69
CA VAL A 129 0.93 0.02 4.16
C VAL A 129 2.24 -0.02 3.38
N ARG A 130 2.50 0.98 2.52
CA ARG A 130 3.75 1.04 1.77
C ARG A 130 4.99 1.20 2.66
N LEU A 131 4.91 2.04 3.68
CA LEU A 131 5.97 2.19 4.67
C LEU A 131 6.25 0.84 5.36
N LEU A 132 5.21 0.17 5.87
CA LEU A 132 5.35 -1.13 6.51
C LEU A 132 5.82 -2.24 5.55
N GLU A 133 5.56 -2.10 4.25
CA GLU A 133 6.02 -3.04 3.21
C GLU A 133 7.52 -2.86 2.89
N GLU A 134 8.02 -1.62 2.92
CA GLU A 134 9.45 -1.32 2.69
C GLU A 134 10.34 -1.67 3.90
N HIS A 135 9.77 -1.68 5.10
CA HIS A 135 10.46 -2.05 6.32
C HIS A 135 10.11 -3.50 6.70
N GLU A 136 11.09 -4.42 6.61
CA GLU A 136 10.87 -5.84 6.94
C GLU A 136 10.59 -6.08 8.43
N ASP A 137 11.02 -5.14 9.27
CA ASP A 137 10.97 -5.21 10.72
C ASP A 137 9.89 -4.29 11.30
N LEU A 138 9.84 -4.23 12.63
CA LEU A 138 8.97 -3.31 13.36
C LEU A 138 9.26 -1.85 12.96
N VAL A 139 8.22 -1.16 12.47
CA VAL A 139 8.25 0.28 12.29
C VAL A 139 7.72 0.94 13.55
N GLU A 140 8.60 1.63 14.26
CA GLU A 140 8.26 2.40 15.46
C GLU A 140 7.23 3.50 15.14
N VAL A 141 6.37 3.80 16.11
CA VAL A 141 5.33 4.81 15.94
C VAL A 141 5.91 6.21 15.68
N GLU A 142 7.09 6.50 16.22
CA GLU A 142 7.84 7.74 15.99
C GLU A 142 8.28 7.87 14.53
N VAL A 143 8.63 6.77 13.87
CA VAL A 143 8.97 6.76 12.44
C VAL A 143 7.73 7.09 11.61
N VAL A 144 6.57 6.49 11.94
CA VAL A 144 5.30 6.82 11.28
C VAL A 144 4.94 8.29 11.51
N ALA A 145 5.04 8.78 12.75
CA ALA A 145 4.75 10.18 13.07
C ALA A 145 5.62 11.15 12.25
N ALA A 146 6.92 10.89 12.18
CA ALA A 146 7.87 11.67 11.40
C ALA A 146 7.60 11.63 9.89
N CYS A 147 7.33 10.44 9.32
CA CYS A 147 7.09 10.26 7.89
C CYS A 147 5.84 11.02 7.40
N PHE A 148 4.85 11.20 8.26
CA PHE A 148 3.59 11.83 7.92
C PHE A 148 3.44 13.25 8.49
N GLY A 149 4.41 13.74 9.25
CA GLY A 149 4.36 15.07 9.87
C GLY A 149 3.21 15.21 10.87
N VAL A 150 2.89 14.14 11.60
CA VAL A 150 1.80 14.10 12.59
C VAL A 150 2.34 13.82 13.99
N GLY A 151 1.54 14.10 15.03
CA GLY A 151 1.89 13.73 16.40
C GLY A 151 1.80 12.22 16.63
N VAL A 152 2.58 11.70 17.58
CA VAL A 152 2.62 10.27 17.95
C VAL A 152 1.23 9.68 18.23
N GLN A 153 0.38 10.42 18.95
CA GLN A 153 -1.00 9.97 19.24
C GLN A 153 -1.84 9.77 17.97
N GLN A 154 -1.65 10.62 16.97
CA GLN A 154 -2.34 10.48 15.69
C GLN A 154 -1.80 9.29 14.90
N ALA A 155 -0.49 9.06 14.94
CA ALA A 155 0.13 7.89 14.33
C ALA A 155 -0.36 6.57 14.96
N ARG A 156 -0.41 6.48 16.31
CA ARG A 156 -1.00 5.33 17.03
C ARG A 156 -2.42 5.04 16.59
N ARG A 157 -3.24 6.09 16.53
CA ARG A 157 -4.63 5.98 16.07
C ARG A 157 -4.70 5.44 14.64
N TRP A 158 -3.88 5.95 13.72
CA TRP A 158 -3.85 5.46 12.35
C TRP A 158 -3.41 4.01 12.24
N LEU A 159 -2.41 3.59 13.02
CA LEU A 159 -1.96 2.20 13.07
C LEU A 159 -3.07 1.28 13.61
N SER A 160 -3.76 1.69 14.68
CA SER A 160 -4.91 0.97 15.23
C SER A 160 -6.04 0.84 14.20
N GLU A 161 -6.47 1.96 13.61
CA GLU A 161 -7.54 1.98 12.59
C GLU A 161 -7.16 1.13 11.36
N LEU A 162 -5.87 1.08 11.00
CA LEU A 162 -5.37 0.25 9.92
C LEU A 162 -5.41 -1.24 10.29
N ALA A 163 -4.90 -1.63 11.45
CA ALA A 163 -4.87 -3.02 11.92
C ALA A 163 -6.27 -3.61 12.09
N ASP A 164 -7.23 -2.83 12.62
CA ASP A 164 -8.64 -3.23 12.74
C ASP A 164 -9.29 -3.53 11.38
N GLY A 165 -8.77 -2.91 10.31
CA GLY A 165 -9.31 -2.99 8.96
C GLY A 165 -8.42 -3.72 7.96
N PHE A 166 -7.28 -4.29 8.38
CA PHE A 166 -6.34 -4.96 7.51
C PHE A 166 -5.50 -5.95 8.33
N ASP A 167 -6.00 -7.19 8.40
CA ASP A 167 -5.43 -8.27 9.22
C ASP A 167 -3.91 -8.43 9.10
N PRO A 168 -3.28 -8.33 7.90
CA PRO A 168 -1.83 -8.47 7.78
C PRO A 168 -0.99 -7.50 8.63
N VAL A 169 -1.55 -6.38 9.09
CA VAL A 169 -0.83 -5.44 9.96
C VAL A 169 -0.89 -5.91 11.41
N GLY A 170 0.27 -6.27 11.95
CA GLY A 170 0.45 -6.59 13.37
C GLY A 170 0.92 -5.38 14.17
N LEU A 171 0.28 -5.11 15.31
CA LEU A 171 0.69 -4.06 16.24
C LEU A 171 1.59 -4.61 17.34
N GLU A 172 2.55 -3.81 17.76
CA GLU A 172 3.40 -4.06 18.92
C GLU A 172 3.00 -3.12 20.05
N TYR A 173 2.97 -3.63 21.28
CA TYR A 173 2.58 -2.89 22.47
C TYR A 173 3.71 -2.89 23.49
N GLY A 174 3.88 -1.78 24.21
CA GLY A 174 4.91 -1.64 25.25
C GLY A 174 4.55 -2.28 26.59
N ARG A 175 3.39 -2.96 26.70
CA ARG A 175 2.87 -3.58 27.92
C ARG A 175 2.22 -4.92 27.60
N ASP A 176 2.18 -5.81 28.58
CA ASP A 176 1.61 -7.15 28.46
C ASP A 176 0.09 -7.14 28.20
N ALA A 177 -0.40 -8.21 27.57
CA ALA A 177 -1.64 -8.29 26.79
C ALA A 177 -2.97 -8.11 27.54
N ASP A 178 -2.97 -8.07 28.87
CA ASP A 178 -4.20 -8.15 29.66
C ASP A 178 -5.00 -6.83 29.72
N ASP A 179 -4.40 -5.68 29.35
CA ASP A 179 -5.09 -4.38 29.28
C ASP A 179 -4.37 -3.39 28.34
N VAL A 180 -4.14 -3.81 27.10
CA VAL A 180 -3.49 -2.97 26.07
C VAL A 180 -4.48 -2.01 25.42
N ALA A 181 -4.12 -0.73 25.40
CA ALA A 181 -4.91 0.30 24.75
C ALA A 181 -4.12 0.95 23.60
N ALA A 182 -4.80 1.73 22.76
CA ALA A 182 -4.18 2.36 21.58
C ALA A 182 -2.98 3.25 21.94
N GLN A 183 -2.94 3.84 23.14
CA GLN A 183 -1.81 4.62 23.62
C GLN A 183 -0.54 3.79 23.91
N ASP A 184 -0.68 2.47 24.07
CA ASP A 184 0.43 1.56 24.39
C ASP A 184 1.11 1.02 23.14
N ILE A 185 0.60 1.35 21.93
CA ILE A 185 1.20 0.97 20.65
C ILE A 185 2.59 1.60 20.54
N THR A 186 3.61 0.75 20.39
CA THR A 186 5.02 1.13 20.19
C THR A 186 5.43 1.06 18.72
N GLY A 187 4.78 0.23 17.93
CA GLY A 187 5.03 0.12 16.50
C GLY A 187 4.06 -0.80 15.78
N ALA A 188 4.32 -0.99 14.49
CA ALA A 188 3.58 -1.93 13.66
C ALA A 188 4.52 -2.62 12.67
N ARG A 189 4.13 -3.82 12.23
CA ARG A 189 4.82 -4.57 11.18
C ARG A 189 3.81 -5.20 10.23
N LEU A 190 4.20 -5.34 8.97
CA LEU A 190 3.40 -6.06 8.00
C LEU A 190 3.81 -7.54 7.98
N ARG A 191 2.86 -8.45 8.25
CA ARG A 191 3.11 -9.89 8.15
C ARG A 191 3.33 -10.28 6.69
N ARG A 192 4.47 -10.89 6.40
CA ARG A 192 4.71 -11.53 5.09
C ARG A 192 3.96 -12.85 5.03
N THR A 193 3.17 -12.99 3.97
CA THR A 193 2.35 -14.16 3.66
C THR A 193 2.94 -14.97 2.49
N SER A 194 3.89 -14.42 1.73
CA SER A 194 4.60 -15.13 0.65
C SER A 194 5.62 -16.11 1.19
N ALA A 195 5.60 -17.34 0.67
CA ALA A 195 6.70 -18.30 0.83
C ALA A 195 7.71 -18.27 -0.33
N ASP A 196 7.44 -17.49 -1.39
CA ASP A 196 8.29 -17.41 -2.58
C ASP A 196 9.39 -16.34 -2.41
N TRP A 197 10.65 -16.77 -2.40
CA TRP A 197 11.82 -15.89 -2.29
C TRP A 197 12.08 -15.06 -3.55
N GLN A 198 11.58 -15.49 -4.71
CA GLN A 198 11.69 -14.75 -5.97
C GLN A 198 10.66 -13.62 -6.03
N GLN A 199 9.54 -13.77 -5.31
CA GLN A 199 8.46 -12.80 -5.21
C GLN A 199 8.07 -12.57 -3.74
N PRO A 200 8.98 -11.99 -2.93
CA PRO A 200 8.79 -11.89 -1.48
C PRO A 200 7.63 -10.99 -1.07
N LEU A 201 7.20 -10.09 -1.97
CA LEU A 201 6.05 -9.21 -1.77
C LEU A 201 4.77 -9.70 -2.47
N ALA A 202 4.82 -10.81 -3.21
CA ALA A 202 3.61 -11.38 -3.78
C ALA A 202 2.66 -11.79 -2.64
N GLY A 203 1.40 -11.39 -2.73
CA GLY A 203 0.42 -11.66 -1.70
C GLY A 203 0.65 -10.91 -0.39
N THR A 204 1.50 -9.88 -0.32
CA THR A 204 1.68 -9.05 0.90
C THR A 204 1.23 -7.60 0.66
N GLY A 205 0.94 -6.87 1.74
CA GLY A 205 0.79 -5.40 1.73
C GLY A 205 -0.11 -4.87 0.61
N SER A 206 0.48 -4.09 -0.29
CA SER A 206 -0.21 -3.48 -1.43
C SER A 206 -0.88 -4.53 -2.35
N ASP A 207 -0.24 -5.69 -2.55
CA ASP A 207 -0.80 -6.76 -3.39
C ASP A 207 -2.05 -7.41 -2.75
N LEU A 208 -2.13 -7.52 -1.42
CA LEU A 208 -3.36 -7.98 -0.75
C LEU A 208 -4.53 -7.02 -0.93
N LEU A 209 -4.24 -5.73 -1.04
CA LEU A 209 -5.22 -4.70 -1.37
C LEU A 209 -5.54 -4.66 -2.86
N GLY A 210 -4.95 -5.57 -3.64
CA GLY A 210 -5.10 -5.57 -5.08
C GLY A 210 -4.67 -4.24 -5.67
N LEU A 211 -3.71 -3.58 -5.03
CA LEU A 211 -3.00 -2.43 -5.52
C LEU A 211 -1.72 -2.90 -6.16
N PHE A 212 -1.46 -2.38 -7.34
CA PHE A 212 -0.18 -2.62 -7.94
C PHE A 212 0.87 -1.76 -7.22
N PRO A 213 1.97 -2.33 -6.68
CA PRO A 213 3.05 -1.52 -6.15
C PRO A 213 3.67 -0.70 -7.28
N TYR A 214 4.15 0.51 -7.00
CA TYR A 214 4.73 1.42 -7.99
C TYR A 214 3.72 2.13 -8.88
N SER A 215 2.91 3.01 -8.29
CA SER A 215 2.26 4.08 -9.06
C SER A 215 3.29 4.84 -9.89
N ARG A 216 2.88 5.55 -10.95
CA ARG A 216 3.81 6.34 -11.77
C ARG A 216 4.68 7.27 -10.90
N THR A 217 4.05 7.96 -9.95
CA THR A 217 4.75 8.84 -9.01
C THR A 217 5.77 8.08 -8.15
N GLU A 218 5.43 6.86 -7.71
CA GLU A 218 6.35 5.98 -6.98
C GLU A 218 7.54 5.51 -7.83
N VAL A 219 7.32 5.28 -9.12
CA VAL A 219 8.39 4.89 -10.04
C VAL A 219 9.35 6.05 -10.24
N GLU A 220 8.81 7.25 -10.51
CA GLU A 220 9.60 8.46 -10.69
C GLU A 220 10.42 8.79 -9.44
N GLU A 221 9.84 8.67 -8.24
CA GLU A 221 10.58 8.87 -6.98
C GLU A 221 11.74 7.90 -6.82
N ARG A 222 11.55 6.63 -7.17
CA ARG A 222 12.61 5.62 -7.04
C ARG A 222 13.70 5.77 -8.07
N LEU A 223 13.36 6.14 -9.29
CA LEU A 223 14.37 6.43 -10.31
C LEU A 223 15.23 7.63 -9.88
N ALA A 224 14.61 8.68 -9.34
CA ALA A 224 15.34 9.83 -8.79
C ALA A 224 16.22 9.44 -7.58
N LEU A 225 15.73 8.55 -6.72
CA LEU A 225 16.50 8.00 -5.60
C LEU A 225 17.76 7.26 -6.08
N LEU A 226 17.65 6.45 -7.14
CA LEU A 226 18.78 5.72 -7.71
C LEU A 226 19.81 6.66 -8.35
N GLU A 227 19.35 7.73 -9.02
CA GLU A 227 20.22 8.77 -9.59
C GLU A 227 21.00 9.50 -8.48
N GLU A 228 20.32 9.98 -7.44
CA GLU A 228 20.94 10.64 -6.29
C GLU A 228 21.95 9.73 -5.56
N TYR A 229 21.66 8.44 -5.48
CA TYR A 229 22.58 7.46 -4.90
C TYR A 229 23.85 7.32 -5.74
N GLY A 230 23.72 7.26 -7.06
CA GLY A 230 24.86 7.25 -7.98
C GLY A 230 25.79 8.43 -7.73
N ASP A 231 25.23 9.64 -7.66
CA ASP A 231 25.98 10.87 -7.37
C ASP A 231 26.67 10.84 -5.99
N ALA A 232 26.03 10.24 -4.98
CA ALA A 232 26.60 10.11 -3.64
C ALA A 232 27.77 9.11 -3.61
N VAL A 233 27.67 8.01 -4.36
CA VAL A 233 28.75 7.02 -4.52
C VAL A 233 29.94 7.65 -5.23
N GLU A 234 29.73 8.38 -6.32
CA GLU A 234 30.80 9.07 -7.07
C GLU A 234 31.54 10.12 -6.22
N ARG A 235 30.82 10.78 -5.30
CA ARG A 235 31.38 11.73 -4.33
C ARG A 235 32.05 11.07 -3.13
N GLY A 236 32.09 9.74 -3.06
CA GLY A 236 32.68 9.00 -1.94
C GLY A 236 31.92 9.16 -0.61
N GLN A 237 30.62 9.48 -0.67
CA GLN A 237 29.78 9.66 0.52
C GLN A 237 29.19 8.35 1.05
N VAL A 238 29.34 7.27 0.28
CA VAL A 238 28.84 5.93 0.60
C VAL A 238 30.01 5.00 0.86
N ALA A 239 30.06 4.43 2.07
CA ALA A 239 31.17 3.59 2.51
C ALA A 239 31.15 2.18 1.87
N GLN A 240 29.96 1.62 1.65
CA GLN A 240 29.77 0.30 1.07
C GLN A 240 28.68 0.36 0.01
N PRO A 241 29.02 0.74 -1.23
CA PRO A 241 28.04 0.89 -2.29
C PRO A 241 27.31 -0.43 -2.59
N VAL A 242 26.00 -0.33 -2.76
CA VAL A 242 25.21 -1.42 -3.34
C VAL A 242 25.75 -1.75 -4.74
N SER A 243 25.72 -3.04 -5.10
CA SER A 243 26.20 -3.51 -6.41
C SER A 243 25.51 -2.79 -7.56
N ARG A 244 26.31 -2.15 -8.43
CA ARG A 244 25.82 -1.44 -9.63
C ARG A 244 24.95 -2.33 -10.51
N ALA A 245 25.34 -3.59 -10.69
CA ALA A 245 24.58 -4.54 -11.49
C ALA A 245 23.17 -4.82 -10.93
N VAL A 246 22.97 -4.73 -9.60
CA VAL A 246 21.64 -4.85 -8.98
C VAL A 246 20.83 -3.58 -9.24
N LEU A 247 21.43 -2.41 -9.03
CA LEU A 247 20.77 -1.12 -9.27
C LEU A 247 20.36 -0.94 -10.73
N ASP A 248 21.19 -1.38 -11.68
CA ASP A 248 20.86 -1.33 -13.11
C ASP A 248 19.64 -2.21 -13.45
N ARG A 249 19.51 -3.40 -12.83
CA ARG A 249 18.31 -4.24 -12.99
C ARG A 249 17.06 -3.57 -12.43
N VAL A 250 17.16 -2.96 -11.24
CA VAL A 250 16.05 -2.21 -10.64
C VAL A 250 15.64 -1.06 -11.54
N ALA A 251 16.59 -0.25 -12.01
CA ALA A 251 16.34 0.89 -12.89
C ALA A 251 15.68 0.46 -14.20
N TRP A 252 16.13 -0.65 -14.80
CA TRP A 252 15.51 -1.23 -16.00
C TRP A 252 14.05 -1.63 -15.75
N LYS A 253 13.76 -2.38 -14.67
CA LYS A 253 12.39 -2.82 -14.32
C LYS A 253 11.46 -1.64 -14.04
N LEU A 254 11.95 -0.64 -13.32
CA LEU A 254 11.21 0.59 -13.03
C LEU A 254 10.93 1.39 -14.30
N THR A 255 11.92 1.55 -15.16
CA THR A 255 11.79 2.26 -16.44
C THR A 255 10.80 1.57 -17.37
N ALA A 256 10.93 0.25 -17.56
CA ALA A 256 10.01 -0.53 -18.37
C ALA A 256 8.56 -0.42 -17.86
N TRP A 257 8.38 -0.45 -16.53
CA TRP A 257 7.08 -0.25 -15.92
C TRP A 257 6.51 1.15 -16.13
N ARG A 258 7.33 2.21 -15.97
CA ARG A 258 6.93 3.60 -16.25
C ARG A 258 6.44 3.77 -17.69
N ASP A 259 7.16 3.19 -18.64
CA ASP A 259 6.86 3.31 -20.06
C ASP A 259 5.57 2.54 -20.39
N HIS A 260 5.37 1.37 -19.78
CA HIS A 260 4.10 0.63 -19.85
C HIS A 260 2.91 1.43 -19.29
N LEU A 261 3.07 2.04 -18.11
CA LEU A 261 2.05 2.89 -17.50
C LEU A 261 1.67 4.07 -18.42
N THR A 262 2.66 4.65 -19.11
CA THR A 262 2.44 5.79 -20.02
C THR A 262 1.73 5.36 -21.31
N ALA A 263 1.96 4.14 -21.80
CA ALA A 263 1.30 3.62 -23.00
C ALA A 263 -0.15 3.16 -22.76
N ALA A 264 -0.50 2.88 -21.49
CA ALA A 264 -1.82 2.41 -21.10
C ALA A 264 -2.84 3.55 -20.80
N THR A 265 -2.38 4.79 -20.64
CA THR A 265 -3.20 6.00 -20.46
C THR A 265 -3.56 6.65 -21.79
#